data_AF-A0A6J7AXI4-F1
#
_entry.id   AF-A0A6J7AXI4-F1
#
_cell.length_a   1.000
_cell.length_b   1.000
_cell.length_c   1.000
_cell.angle_alpha   90.00
_cell.angle_beta   90.00
_cell.angle_gamma   90.00
#
_symmetry.space_group_name_H-M   'P 1'
#
loop_
_entity.id
_entity.type
_entity.pdbx_description
1 polymer ?
#
loop_
_entity_poly.entity_id
_entity_poly.type
_entity_poly.pdbx_seq_one_letter_code
_entity_poly.pdbx_strand_id
1 'polypeptide(L)'
;MHVAVVRAEPAIAPVLEDELTQAERVLGELERLDVLWHVWFLLGTRAPAPGREIVDARPRAVRVRGDTRPMAITYRTLPVPAFAEHTVMVVAGAVTIGIEYRHLDEEVIMRFYGPDARAKFDNVAPVGMGAVVEEDGLALHVFGTEDQQEHLRFDCFDDAPHYHYLDPHTPTNVVVDYDPIAGGPVVEWALEAIELRMVAMLRHAGATELAGKVRLADVGAAMPRVRAEVERMLAAGRPLLKSQ
;
A
#
# COMPACT_ATOMS: atom_id res chain seq x y z
N MET A 1 55.60 -33.42 27.67
CA MET A 1 56.05 -34.21 26.52
C MET A 1 54.90 -35.12 26.12
N HIS A 2 53.98 -34.60 25.28
CA HIS A 2 52.74 -35.28 24.89
C HIS A 2 52.90 -35.84 23.48
N VAL A 3 52.68 -37.15 23.34
CA VAL A 3 52.69 -37.86 22.06
C VAL A 3 51.27 -37.86 21.48
N ALA A 4 51.18 -37.44 20.23
CA ALA A 4 49.96 -37.34 19.44
C ALA A 4 49.44 -38.73 18.99
N VAL A 5 48.12 -38.91 19.00
CA VAL A 5 47.43 -39.99 18.28
C VAL A 5 46.50 -39.32 17.28
N VAL A 6 46.82 -39.50 16.00
CA VAL A 6 46.06 -39.03 14.84
C VAL A 6 44.81 -39.89 14.69
N ARG A 7 43.63 -39.27 14.64
CA ARG A 7 42.38 -39.91 14.17
C ARG A 7 42.09 -39.41 12.76
N ALA A 8 41.78 -40.36 11.87
CA ALA A 8 41.43 -40.13 10.47
C ALA A 8 40.00 -39.57 10.33
N GLU A 9 39.82 -38.65 9.38
CA GLU A 9 38.54 -38.10 8.94
C GLU A 9 37.81 -39.06 7.98
N PRO A 10 36.46 -39.06 7.92
CA PRO A 10 35.72 -39.78 6.89
C PRO A 10 35.57 -38.92 5.61
N ALA A 11 35.76 -39.57 4.46
CA ALA A 11 35.54 -39.00 3.13
C ALA A 11 34.04 -38.76 2.85
N ILE A 12 33.71 -37.56 2.38
CA ILE A 12 32.39 -37.20 1.85
C ILE A 12 32.42 -37.38 0.32
N ALA A 13 31.52 -38.19 -0.21
CA ALA A 13 31.31 -38.39 -1.64
C ALA A 13 30.51 -37.23 -2.27
N PRO A 14 30.67 -36.91 -3.57
CA PRO A 14 29.98 -35.80 -4.21
C PRO A 14 28.54 -36.15 -4.58
N VAL A 15 27.58 -35.33 -4.11
CA VAL A 15 26.19 -35.28 -4.60
C VAL A 15 26.05 -33.96 -5.34
N LEU A 16 26.33 -33.94 -6.65
CA LEU A 16 26.25 -32.73 -7.48
C LEU A 16 25.99 -33.05 -8.96
N GLU A 17 25.18 -34.07 -9.26
CA GLU A 17 24.79 -34.39 -10.66
C GLU A 17 23.28 -34.59 -10.88
N ASP A 18 22.43 -34.51 -9.84
CA ASP A 18 20.98 -34.81 -9.98
C ASP A 18 20.08 -33.56 -10.08
N GLU A 19 20.55 -32.36 -9.75
CA GLU A 19 19.71 -31.13 -9.78
C GLU A 19 19.68 -30.40 -11.15
N LEU A 20 20.67 -30.63 -12.02
CA LEU A 20 20.70 -30.03 -13.36
C LEU A 20 19.67 -30.68 -14.32
N THR A 21 19.36 -31.96 -14.12
CA THR A 21 18.42 -32.71 -14.97
C THR A 21 16.94 -32.38 -14.68
N GLN A 22 16.66 -31.74 -13.53
CA GLN A 22 15.29 -31.34 -13.15
C GLN A 22 14.95 -29.92 -13.61
N ALA A 23 15.93 -29.01 -13.70
CA ALA A 23 15.76 -27.66 -14.24
C ALA A 23 15.48 -27.66 -15.77
N GLU A 24 16.09 -28.58 -16.51
CA GLU A 24 15.90 -28.70 -17.97
C GLU A 24 14.53 -29.27 -18.38
N ARG A 25 13.79 -29.93 -17.47
CA ARG A 25 12.41 -30.39 -17.73
C ARG A 25 11.36 -29.31 -17.54
N VAL A 26 11.62 -28.30 -16.70
CA VAL A 26 10.69 -27.18 -16.46
C VAL A 26 10.76 -26.14 -17.58
N LEU A 27 11.93 -25.99 -18.21
CA LEU A 27 12.11 -25.08 -19.36
C LEU A 27 11.52 -25.62 -20.67
N GLY A 28 11.28 -26.94 -20.79
CA GLY A 28 10.68 -27.56 -21.98
C GLY A 28 9.14 -27.49 -22.07
N GLU A 29 8.44 -27.07 -21.01
CA GLU A 29 6.97 -26.95 -20.99
C GLU A 29 6.45 -25.51 -21.18
N LEU A 30 7.31 -24.50 -21.08
CA LEU A 30 6.93 -23.09 -21.24
C LEU A 30 7.04 -22.58 -22.70
N GLU A 31 7.68 -23.32 -23.61
CA GLU A 31 7.77 -22.96 -25.04
C GLU A 31 6.60 -23.50 -25.90
N ARG A 32 5.53 -24.04 -25.30
CA ARG A 32 4.33 -24.53 -26.02
C ARG A 32 3.06 -23.70 -25.83
N LEU A 33 3.15 -22.47 -25.32
CA LEU A 33 1.99 -21.57 -25.17
C LEU A 33 2.08 -20.26 -25.95
N ASP A 34 3.00 -20.14 -26.92
CA ASP A 34 3.20 -18.90 -27.70
C ASP A 34 2.87 -19.01 -29.21
N VAL A 35 1.91 -19.86 -29.57
CA VAL A 35 1.43 -19.97 -30.97
C VAL A 35 -0.09 -19.95 -31.07
N LEU A 36 -0.78 -19.01 -30.40
CA LEU A 36 -2.21 -18.76 -30.65
C LEU A 36 -2.65 -17.28 -30.50
N TRP A 37 -1.73 -16.32 -30.68
CA TRP A 37 -2.07 -14.87 -30.63
C TRP A 37 -1.91 -14.10 -31.95
N HIS A 38 -1.50 -14.74 -33.06
CA HIS A 38 -1.22 -14.05 -34.34
C HIS A 38 -2.16 -14.40 -35.52
N VAL A 39 -3.32 -15.02 -35.30
CA VAL A 39 -4.30 -15.33 -36.38
C VAL A 39 -5.73 -14.88 -36.03
N TRP A 40 -5.87 -13.75 -35.33
CA TRP A 40 -7.18 -13.15 -35.03
C TRP A 40 -7.22 -11.65 -35.33
N PHE A 41 -6.56 -11.23 -36.41
CA PHE A 41 -6.67 -9.87 -36.91
C PHE A 41 -6.60 -9.86 -38.43
N LEU A 42 -7.61 -10.44 -39.09
CA LEU A 42 -7.98 -10.21 -40.49
C LEU A 42 -9.25 -11.01 -40.78
N LEU A 43 -10.38 -10.31 -40.78
CA LEU A 43 -11.67 -10.55 -41.45
C LEU A 43 -12.80 -10.07 -40.53
N GLY A 44 -13.35 -8.91 -40.87
CA GLY A 44 -14.42 -8.28 -40.10
C GLY A 44 -15.76 -9.00 -40.22
N THR A 45 -16.50 -9.05 -39.13
CA THR A 45 -17.96 -9.07 -39.12
C THR A 45 -18.51 -8.43 -37.84
N ARG A 46 -19.43 -7.48 -38.04
CA ARG A 46 -20.42 -6.84 -37.15
C ARG A 46 -20.47 -7.26 -35.65
N ALA A 47 -20.42 -6.24 -34.80
CA ALA A 47 -20.85 -6.29 -33.40
C ALA A 47 -22.38 -6.39 -33.26
N PRO A 48 -22.89 -7.09 -32.24
CA PRO A 48 -24.18 -6.79 -31.63
C PRO A 48 -24.00 -6.02 -30.31
N ALA A 49 -24.89 -5.06 -30.05
CA ALA A 49 -25.00 -4.28 -28.81
C ALA A 49 -25.94 -4.99 -27.80
N PRO A 50 -26.16 -4.44 -26.59
CA PRO A 50 -25.70 -5.01 -25.33
C PRO A 50 -26.82 -5.69 -24.53
N GLY A 51 -26.44 -6.63 -23.67
CA GLY A 51 -27.34 -7.21 -22.70
C GLY A 51 -26.68 -8.34 -21.95
N ARG A 52 -26.01 -8.02 -20.85
CA ARG A 52 -25.84 -8.91 -19.70
C ARG A 52 -25.29 -8.16 -18.50
N GLU A 53 -26.08 -8.25 -17.44
CA GLU A 53 -25.82 -7.99 -16.03
C GLU A 53 -24.35 -8.27 -15.65
N ILE A 54 -23.64 -7.23 -15.17
CA ILE A 54 -22.35 -7.39 -14.52
C ILE A 54 -22.64 -7.99 -13.15
N VAL A 55 -22.51 -9.31 -13.05
CA VAL A 55 -22.37 -10.00 -11.77
C VAL A 55 -21.00 -9.63 -11.21
N ASP A 56 -21.01 -8.85 -10.12
CA ASP A 56 -19.85 -8.53 -9.31
C ASP A 56 -19.24 -9.82 -8.76
N ALA A 57 -18.17 -10.26 -9.41
CA ALA A 57 -17.40 -11.44 -9.03
C ALA A 57 -15.97 -11.00 -8.66
N ARG A 58 -15.84 -10.09 -7.69
CA ARG A 58 -14.55 -9.92 -7.02
C ARG A 58 -14.36 -11.05 -6.00
N PRO A 59 -13.22 -11.76 -6.00
CA PRO A 59 -12.96 -12.79 -5.01
C PRO A 59 -12.88 -12.13 -3.62
N ARG A 60 -13.77 -12.54 -2.72
CA ARG A 60 -13.69 -12.15 -1.30
C ARG A 60 -12.34 -12.58 -0.75
N ALA A 61 -11.61 -11.65 -0.12
CA ALA A 61 -10.42 -11.97 0.64
C ALA A 61 -10.78 -13.01 1.73
N VAL A 62 -10.40 -14.26 1.52
CA VAL A 62 -10.56 -15.34 2.51
C VAL A 62 -9.31 -15.32 3.37
N ARG A 63 -9.45 -14.94 4.65
CA ARG A 63 -8.39 -15.07 5.64
C ARG A 63 -8.09 -16.57 5.84
N VAL A 64 -6.90 -17.01 5.45
CA VAL A 64 -6.46 -18.39 5.66
C VAL A 64 -6.32 -18.63 7.18
N ARG A 65 -6.92 -19.71 7.69
CA ARG A 65 -6.73 -20.12 9.09
C ARG A 65 -5.24 -20.29 9.38
N GLY A 66 -4.71 -19.54 10.34
CA GLY A 66 -3.31 -19.60 10.76
C GLY A 66 -2.43 -18.43 10.34
N ASP A 67 -3.01 -17.34 9.81
CA ASP A 67 -2.25 -16.11 9.54
C ASP A 67 -1.78 -15.45 10.85
N THR A 68 -0.50 -15.67 11.20
CA THR A 68 0.17 -15.10 12.38
C THR A 68 0.79 -13.73 12.11
N ARG A 69 0.51 -13.10 10.96
CA ARG A 69 1.09 -11.80 10.64
C ARG A 69 0.63 -10.74 11.66
N PRO A 70 1.55 -9.90 12.15
CA PRO A 70 1.19 -8.85 13.09
C PRO A 70 0.24 -7.86 12.41
N MET A 71 -0.73 -7.34 13.18
CA MET A 71 -1.67 -6.30 12.70
C MET A 71 -0.96 -4.99 12.29
N ALA A 72 0.31 -4.85 12.63
CA ALA A 72 1.14 -3.71 12.28
C ALA A 72 2.49 -4.17 11.73
N ILE A 73 2.94 -3.53 10.65
CA ILE A 73 4.24 -3.76 10.03
C ILE A 73 5.04 -2.46 10.15
N THR A 74 6.28 -2.55 10.62
CA THR A 74 7.18 -1.40 10.70
C THR A 74 8.19 -1.47 9.56
N TYR A 75 8.21 -0.44 8.72
CA TYR A 75 9.24 -0.27 7.70
C TYR A 75 10.21 0.83 8.10
N ARG A 76 11.48 0.70 7.67
CA ARG A 76 12.56 1.70 7.87
C ARG A 76 12.74 2.62 6.66
N THR A 77 11.66 2.82 5.93
CA THR A 77 11.55 3.67 4.73
C THR A 77 10.23 4.42 4.87
N LEU A 78 10.09 5.65 4.35
CA LEU A 78 8.79 6.32 4.28
C LEU A 78 8.00 5.83 3.05
N PRO A 79 6.65 5.82 3.08
CA PRO A 79 5.83 5.41 1.93
C PRO A 79 5.98 6.39 0.77
N VAL A 80 5.46 6.02 -0.41
CA VAL A 80 5.44 6.92 -1.58
C VAL A 80 4.73 8.21 -1.15
N PRO A 81 5.31 9.39 -1.36
CA PRO A 81 4.73 10.65 -0.89
C PRO A 81 3.39 10.94 -1.55
N ALA A 82 2.67 11.94 -1.03
CA ALA A 82 1.53 12.54 -1.70
C ALA A 82 1.94 13.11 -3.08
N PHE A 83 1.13 12.90 -4.12
CA PHE A 83 1.37 13.55 -5.42
C PHE A 83 0.80 14.96 -5.38
N ALA A 84 1.66 15.96 -5.22
CA ALA A 84 1.26 17.35 -4.96
C ALA A 84 0.38 17.99 -6.06
N GLU A 85 0.38 17.43 -7.27
CA GLU A 85 -0.51 17.77 -8.38
C GLU A 85 -1.92 17.18 -8.23
N HIS A 86 -2.08 16.12 -7.43
CA HIS A 86 -3.33 15.40 -7.19
C HIS A 86 -3.90 15.57 -5.79
N THR A 87 -3.12 16.12 -4.87
CA THR A 87 -3.53 16.37 -3.49
C THR A 87 -4.11 17.78 -3.33
N VAL A 88 -5.34 17.86 -2.81
CA VAL A 88 -5.91 19.12 -2.32
C VAL A 88 -5.53 19.31 -0.85
N MET A 89 -4.97 20.46 -0.52
CA MET A 89 -4.50 20.79 0.83
C MET A 89 -5.50 21.70 1.54
N VAL A 90 -5.97 21.29 2.71
CA VAL A 90 -6.88 22.05 3.58
C VAL A 90 -6.19 22.34 4.91
N VAL A 91 -5.84 23.62 5.13
CA VAL A 91 -5.21 24.06 6.38
C VAL A 91 -6.21 24.03 7.53
N ALA A 92 -5.85 23.39 8.63
CA ALA A 92 -6.65 23.17 9.82
C ALA A 92 -5.88 23.60 11.09
N GLY A 93 -5.31 24.82 11.04
CA GLY A 93 -4.46 25.36 12.10
C GLY A 93 -3.05 24.76 12.04
N ALA A 94 -2.63 24.08 13.12
CA ALA A 94 -1.29 23.50 13.22
C ALA A 94 -1.04 22.32 12.27
N VAL A 95 -2.11 21.71 11.75
CA VAL A 95 -2.04 20.63 10.76
C VAL A 95 -2.69 21.04 9.44
N THR A 96 -2.25 20.42 8.35
CA THR A 96 -2.87 20.51 7.03
C THR A 96 -3.32 19.12 6.60
N ILE A 97 -4.60 19.01 6.22
CA ILE A 97 -5.18 17.76 5.72
C ILE A 97 -5.00 17.73 4.20
N GLY A 98 -4.28 16.74 3.69
CA GLY A 98 -4.22 16.44 2.27
C GLY A 98 -5.29 15.42 1.88
N ILE A 99 -6.02 15.68 0.79
CA ILE A 99 -7.02 14.78 0.23
C ILE A 99 -6.57 14.41 -1.18
N GLU A 100 -6.41 13.12 -1.45
CA GLU A 100 -5.89 12.59 -2.70
C GLU A 100 -6.69 11.34 -3.10
N TYR A 101 -7.06 11.19 -4.37
CA TYR A 101 -7.42 9.88 -4.92
C TYR A 101 -6.17 9.34 -5.59
N ARG A 102 -5.66 8.22 -5.07
CA ARG A 102 -4.42 7.59 -5.50
C ARG A 102 -4.71 6.41 -6.40
N HIS A 103 -3.87 6.31 -7.41
CA HIS A 103 -3.63 5.10 -8.17
C HIS A 103 -2.17 4.73 -7.90
N LEU A 104 -1.95 3.61 -7.22
CA LEU A 104 -0.62 3.15 -6.82
C LEU A 104 -0.35 1.79 -7.46
N ASP A 105 0.49 1.78 -8.49
CA ASP A 105 0.89 0.59 -9.22
C ASP A 105 2.39 0.29 -9.04
N GLU A 106 2.85 -0.84 -9.60
CA GLU A 106 4.27 -1.19 -9.58
C GLU A 106 5.15 -0.15 -10.31
N GLU A 107 4.64 0.50 -11.36
CA GLU A 107 5.41 1.52 -12.10
C GLU A 107 5.73 2.73 -11.22
N VAL A 108 4.73 3.24 -10.49
CA VAL A 108 4.87 4.32 -9.52
C VAL A 108 5.83 3.93 -8.41
N ILE A 109 5.70 2.71 -7.87
CA ILE A 109 6.59 2.20 -6.82
C ILE A 109 8.04 2.10 -7.32
N MET A 110 8.25 1.53 -8.51
CA MET A 110 9.59 1.41 -9.12
C MET A 110 10.18 2.77 -9.45
N ARG A 111 9.37 3.71 -9.96
CA ARG A 111 9.80 5.08 -10.25
C ARG A 111 10.31 5.78 -8.99
N PHE A 112 9.68 5.53 -7.85
CA PHE A 112 10.05 6.18 -6.59
C PHE A 112 11.20 5.47 -5.86
N TYR A 113 11.17 4.13 -5.79
CA TYR A 113 12.13 3.36 -5.00
C TYR A 113 13.25 2.70 -5.80
N GLY A 114 13.14 2.61 -7.12
CA GLY A 114 14.04 1.86 -7.98
C GLY A 114 13.67 0.37 -8.09
N PRO A 115 14.50 -0.44 -8.78
CA PRO A 115 14.19 -1.85 -9.08
C PRO A 115 14.08 -2.74 -7.84
N ASP A 116 14.75 -2.37 -6.74
CA ASP A 116 14.76 -3.15 -5.49
C ASP A 116 13.68 -2.69 -4.49
N ALA A 117 12.58 -2.10 -4.98
CA ALA A 117 11.55 -1.49 -4.14
C ALA A 117 11.06 -2.42 -3.02
N ARG A 118 10.79 -3.70 -3.32
CA ARG A 118 10.31 -4.69 -2.33
C ARG A 118 11.30 -4.93 -1.18
N ALA A 119 12.60 -4.91 -1.47
CA ALA A 119 13.62 -5.10 -0.44
C ALA A 119 13.64 -3.95 0.57
N LYS A 120 13.19 -2.74 0.18
CA LYS A 120 13.04 -1.59 1.11
C LYS A 120 11.89 -1.73 2.10
N PHE A 121 11.02 -2.71 1.87
CA PHE A 121 9.88 -3.07 2.71
C PHE A 121 10.05 -4.47 3.32
N ASP A 122 11.30 -4.93 3.49
CA ASP A 122 11.63 -6.23 4.08
C ASP A 122 10.93 -7.43 3.39
N ASN A 123 10.45 -7.25 2.14
CA ASN A 123 9.60 -8.18 1.41
C ASN A 123 8.30 -8.58 2.14
N VAL A 124 7.80 -7.74 3.03
CA VAL A 124 6.52 -7.92 3.73
C VAL A 124 5.54 -6.87 3.21
N ALA A 125 4.34 -7.29 2.83
CA ALA A 125 3.26 -6.41 2.37
C ALA A 125 2.06 -6.43 3.35
N PRO A 126 1.26 -5.34 3.41
CA PRO A 126 0.01 -5.29 4.16
C PRO A 126 -0.97 -6.41 3.79
N VAL A 127 -1.90 -6.72 4.68
CA VAL A 127 -2.93 -7.74 4.41
C VAL A 127 -3.90 -7.22 3.36
N GLY A 128 -4.15 -8.02 2.32
CA GLY A 128 -5.02 -7.66 1.19
C GLY A 128 -4.25 -7.18 -0.03
N MET A 129 -3.00 -6.71 0.15
CA MET A 129 -2.16 -6.28 -0.97
C MET A 129 -1.73 -7.49 -1.81
N GLY A 130 -1.93 -7.39 -3.13
CA GLY A 130 -1.59 -8.42 -4.10
C GLY A 130 -0.08 -8.63 -4.28
N ALA A 131 0.28 -9.71 -4.97
CA ALA A 131 1.67 -9.97 -5.35
C ALA A 131 2.18 -8.98 -6.42
N VAL A 132 1.28 -8.39 -7.19
CA VAL A 132 1.49 -7.21 -8.05
C VAL A 132 0.70 -6.10 -7.39
N VAL A 133 1.33 -4.95 -7.17
CA VAL A 133 0.66 -3.82 -6.52
C VAL A 133 -0.17 -3.07 -7.54
N GLU A 134 -1.45 -2.94 -7.24
CA GLU A 134 -2.46 -2.22 -8.00
C GLU A 134 -3.52 -1.78 -6.98
N GLU A 135 -3.41 -0.54 -6.51
CA GLU A 135 -4.29 -0.01 -5.47
C GLU A 135 -4.90 1.31 -5.91
N ASP A 136 -6.23 1.33 -5.96
CA ASP A 136 -7.03 2.52 -6.15
C ASP A 136 -7.75 2.89 -4.85
N GLY A 137 -7.82 4.18 -4.57
CA GLY A 137 -8.71 4.71 -3.54
C GLY A 137 -8.27 6.04 -2.96
N LEU A 138 -8.99 6.46 -1.93
CA LEU A 138 -8.76 7.73 -1.27
C LEU A 138 -7.59 7.62 -0.28
N ALA A 139 -6.68 8.57 -0.30
CA ALA A 139 -5.70 8.78 0.75
C ALA A 139 -5.98 10.11 1.47
N LEU A 140 -6.02 10.04 2.80
CA LEU A 140 -6.07 11.22 3.66
C LEU A 140 -4.74 11.37 4.39
N HIS A 141 -4.09 12.50 4.16
CA HIS A 141 -2.78 12.82 4.70
C HIS A 141 -2.90 13.84 5.83
N VAL A 142 -2.10 13.70 6.89
CA VAL A 142 -2.00 14.70 7.95
C VAL A 142 -0.57 15.20 8.03
N PHE A 143 -0.39 16.45 7.61
CA PHE A 143 0.89 17.15 7.63
C PHE A 143 0.96 18.13 8.80
N GLY A 144 2.15 18.38 9.34
CA GLY A 144 2.40 19.60 10.09
C GLY A 144 2.34 20.81 9.16
N THR A 145 1.59 21.85 9.51
CA THR A 145 1.46 23.04 8.66
C THR A 145 2.79 23.81 8.56
N GLU A 146 3.60 23.78 9.61
CA GLU A 146 4.86 24.54 9.70
C GLU A 146 6.00 23.84 8.95
N ASP A 147 6.17 22.54 9.16
CA ASP A 147 7.27 21.74 8.60
C ASP A 147 6.91 21.04 7.29
N GLN A 148 5.62 20.97 6.94
CA GLN A 148 5.08 20.24 5.78
C GLN A 148 5.41 18.74 5.79
N GLN A 149 5.77 18.19 6.95
CA GLN A 149 6.10 16.77 7.10
C GLN A 149 4.85 15.97 7.41
N GLU A 150 4.75 14.78 6.82
CA GLU A 150 3.60 13.88 7.01
C GLU A 150 3.79 13.03 8.27
N HIS A 151 2.75 12.94 9.09
CA HIS A 151 2.78 12.21 10.36
C HIS A 151 1.74 11.10 10.46
N LEU A 152 0.59 11.27 9.80
CA LEU A 152 -0.44 10.24 9.68
C LEU A 152 -0.89 10.15 8.23
N ARG A 153 -1.23 8.94 7.80
CA ARG A 153 -1.90 8.70 6.52
C ARG A 153 -2.98 7.65 6.69
N PHE A 154 -4.09 7.81 6.00
CA PHE A 154 -5.17 6.84 5.91
C PHE A 154 -5.35 6.46 4.45
N ASP A 155 -4.90 5.27 4.09
CA ASP A 155 -5.03 4.72 2.74
C ASP A 155 -6.31 3.89 2.70
N CYS A 156 -7.39 4.54 2.27
CA CYS A 156 -8.74 4.01 2.15
C CYS A 156 -8.91 3.29 0.80
N PHE A 157 -8.02 2.35 0.51
CA PHE A 157 -8.02 1.58 -0.73
C PHE A 157 -9.09 0.50 -0.75
N ASP A 158 -9.51 0.12 -1.95
CA ASP A 158 -10.57 -0.87 -2.16
C ASP A 158 -10.20 -2.26 -1.62
N ASP A 159 -8.95 -2.70 -1.84
CA ASP A 159 -8.53 -4.08 -1.56
C ASP A 159 -7.77 -4.24 -0.23
N ALA A 160 -6.93 -3.27 0.12
CA ALA A 160 -6.08 -3.32 1.31
C ALA A 160 -6.14 -2.02 2.11
N PRO A 161 -7.30 -1.67 2.72
CA PRO A 161 -7.39 -0.46 3.53
C PRO A 161 -6.46 -0.53 4.74
N HIS A 162 -5.69 0.52 4.97
CA HIS A 162 -4.74 0.60 6.07
C HIS A 162 -4.45 2.05 6.48
N TYR A 163 -3.71 2.23 7.57
CA TYR A 163 -3.27 3.55 7.99
C TYR A 163 -1.83 3.53 8.51
N HIS A 164 -1.18 4.68 8.47
CA HIS A 164 0.24 4.85 8.76
C HIS A 164 0.45 5.77 9.95
N TYR A 165 1.38 5.38 10.82
CA TYR A 165 2.09 6.32 11.69
C TYR A 165 3.47 6.57 11.10
N LEU A 166 3.79 7.83 10.79
CA LEU A 166 5.05 8.21 10.16
C LEU A 166 5.92 9.00 11.13
N ASP A 167 7.19 8.60 11.24
CA ASP A 167 8.25 9.43 11.81
C ASP A 167 9.17 9.92 10.67
N PRO A 168 9.04 11.18 10.24
CA PRO A 168 9.87 11.73 9.19
C PRO A 168 11.30 12.09 9.66
N HIS A 169 11.53 12.21 10.97
CA HIS A 169 12.86 12.50 11.53
C HIS A 169 13.71 11.24 11.62
N THR A 170 13.07 10.12 11.96
CA THR A 170 13.64 8.77 11.86
C THR A 170 12.82 7.99 10.84
N PRO A 171 13.18 8.01 9.54
CA PRO A 171 12.37 7.53 8.40
C PRO A 171 11.75 6.15 8.62
N THR A 172 10.62 6.12 9.30
CA THR A 172 9.92 4.90 9.69
C THR A 172 8.45 5.12 9.46
N ASN A 173 7.79 4.08 8.96
CA ASN A 173 6.35 4.08 8.88
C ASN A 173 5.82 2.76 9.44
N VAL A 174 4.85 2.88 10.34
CA VAL A 174 4.13 1.75 10.91
C VAL A 174 2.80 1.66 10.18
N VAL A 175 2.66 0.65 9.33
CA VAL A 175 1.43 0.33 8.62
C VAL A 175 0.57 -0.53 9.51
N VAL A 176 -0.70 -0.15 9.71
CA VAL A 176 -1.67 -0.91 10.46
C VAL A 176 -2.83 -1.27 9.54
N ASP A 177 -3.07 -2.57 9.38
CA ASP A 177 -4.17 -3.07 8.57
C ASP A 177 -5.52 -2.63 9.17
N TYR A 178 -6.46 -2.25 8.32
CA TYR A 178 -7.82 -1.92 8.74
C TYR A 178 -8.78 -3.08 8.46
N ASP A 179 -9.61 -3.42 9.45
CA ASP A 179 -10.66 -4.42 9.31
C ASP A 179 -12.00 -3.73 8.99
N PRO A 180 -12.45 -3.68 7.73
CA PRO A 180 -13.71 -3.04 7.37
C PRO A 180 -14.94 -3.79 7.87
N ILE A 181 -14.82 -5.08 8.21
CA ILE A 181 -15.94 -5.87 8.76
C ILE A 181 -16.23 -5.43 10.19
N ALA A 182 -15.19 -5.22 11.00
CA ALA A 182 -15.33 -4.76 12.38
C ALA A 182 -15.46 -3.23 12.49
N GLY A 183 -14.74 -2.50 11.65
CA GLY A 183 -14.62 -1.03 11.72
C GLY A 183 -15.65 -0.26 10.89
N GLY A 184 -16.32 -0.92 9.94
CA GLY A 184 -17.22 -0.26 8.99
C GLY A 184 -16.48 0.36 7.80
N PRO A 185 -17.13 1.29 7.06
CA PRO A 185 -16.52 1.95 5.91
C PRO A 185 -15.27 2.75 6.31
N VAL A 186 -14.12 2.42 5.71
CA VAL A 186 -12.82 2.98 6.08
C VAL A 186 -12.75 4.51 5.93
N VAL A 187 -13.39 5.08 4.90
CA VAL A 187 -13.39 6.53 4.67
C VAL A 187 -14.08 7.27 5.83
N GLU A 188 -15.26 6.81 6.25
CA GLU A 188 -15.99 7.42 7.36
C GLU A 188 -15.21 7.28 8.67
N TRP A 189 -14.61 6.11 8.89
CA TRP A 189 -13.75 5.88 10.04
C TRP A 189 -12.53 6.79 10.06
N ALA A 190 -11.90 7.04 8.91
CA ALA A 190 -10.74 7.91 8.78
C ALA A 190 -11.10 9.38 9.04
N LEU A 191 -12.23 9.85 8.51
CA LEU A 191 -12.75 11.19 8.78
C LEU A 191 -13.06 11.39 10.27
N GLU A 192 -13.68 10.40 10.91
CA GLU A 192 -13.91 10.40 12.36
C GLU A 192 -12.59 10.34 13.15
N ALA A 193 -11.60 9.57 12.68
CA ALA A 193 -10.27 9.51 13.29
C ALA A 193 -9.62 10.90 13.30
N ILE A 194 -9.70 11.63 12.19
CA ILE A 194 -9.16 12.99 12.05
C ILE A 194 -9.85 13.94 13.03
N GLU A 195 -11.17 13.87 13.15
CA GLU A 195 -11.96 14.74 14.03
C GLU A 195 -11.74 14.46 15.52
N LEU A 196 -11.71 13.18 15.91
CA LEU A 196 -11.85 12.78 17.32
C LEU A 196 -10.57 12.22 17.93
N ARG A 197 -9.68 11.64 17.11
CA ARG A 197 -8.54 10.83 17.59
C ARG A 197 -7.18 11.32 17.10
N MET A 198 -7.12 12.24 16.14
CA MET A 198 -5.89 12.72 15.51
C MET A 198 -4.83 13.16 16.51
N VAL A 199 -5.21 13.90 17.56
CA VAL A 199 -4.25 14.35 18.58
C VAL A 199 -3.58 13.17 19.31
N ALA A 200 -4.35 12.14 19.65
CA ALA A 200 -3.81 10.94 20.29
C ALA A 200 -2.93 10.14 19.31
N MET A 201 -3.36 10.04 18.05
CA MET A 201 -2.60 9.37 16.99
C MET A 201 -1.27 10.07 16.68
N LEU A 202 -1.24 11.40 16.63
CA LEU A 202 -0.01 12.18 16.45
C LEU A 202 0.98 11.94 17.60
N ARG A 203 0.50 11.88 18.85
CA ARG A 203 1.35 11.52 19.99
C ARG A 203 1.90 10.10 19.86
N HIS A 204 1.08 9.16 19.42
CA HIS A 204 1.52 7.78 19.17
C HIS A 204 2.58 7.69 18.07
N ALA A 205 2.46 8.50 17.02
CA ALA A 205 3.47 8.64 15.97
C ALA A 205 4.78 9.33 16.42
N GLY A 206 4.87 9.77 17.68
CA GLY A 206 6.02 10.53 18.18
C GLY A 206 5.94 12.04 17.89
N ALA A 207 4.94 12.51 17.14
CA ALA A 207 4.72 13.93 16.82
C ALA A 207 4.07 14.71 17.98
N THR A 208 4.64 14.59 19.19
CA THR A 208 4.08 15.12 20.43
C THR A 208 4.01 16.66 20.44
N GLU A 209 5.03 17.33 19.90
CA GLU A 209 5.06 18.79 19.83
C GLU A 209 3.95 19.32 18.91
N LEU A 210 3.80 18.74 17.70
CA LEU A 210 2.72 19.06 16.78
C LEU A 210 1.36 18.81 17.44
N ALA A 211 1.17 17.65 18.08
CA ALA A 211 -0.06 17.31 18.78
C ALA A 211 -0.44 18.34 19.86
N GLY A 212 0.55 18.95 20.52
CA GLY A 212 0.33 20.03 21.50
C GLY A 212 -0.14 21.35 20.88
N LYS A 213 0.14 21.59 19.60
CA LYS A 213 -0.27 22.79 18.85
C LYS A 213 -1.67 22.66 18.21
N VAL A 214 -2.21 21.44 18.07
CA VAL A 214 -3.51 21.21 17.41
C VAL A 214 -4.67 21.76 18.25
N ARG A 215 -5.52 22.58 17.64
CA ARG A 215 -6.80 23.00 18.20
C ARG A 215 -7.94 22.31 17.47
N LEU A 216 -8.74 21.51 18.18
CA LEU A 216 -9.85 20.76 17.58
C LEU A 216 -10.92 21.67 16.93
N ALA A 217 -11.03 22.93 17.37
CA ALA A 217 -11.91 23.91 16.73
C ALA A 217 -11.48 24.26 15.30
N ASP A 218 -10.17 24.37 15.04
CA ASP A 218 -9.65 24.65 13.69
C ASP A 218 -9.86 23.42 12.78
N VAL A 219 -9.65 22.22 13.34
CA VAL A 219 -9.93 20.95 12.65
C VAL A 219 -11.40 20.88 12.27
N GLY A 220 -12.31 21.05 13.24
CA GLY A 220 -13.76 21.03 12.99
C GLY A 220 -14.22 22.08 11.98
N ALA A 221 -13.59 23.26 11.94
CA ALA A 221 -13.88 24.28 10.94
C ALA A 221 -13.42 23.91 9.53
N ALA A 222 -12.36 23.11 9.39
CA ALA A 222 -11.85 22.61 8.12
C ALA A 222 -12.64 21.40 7.58
N MET A 223 -13.23 20.58 8.46
CA MET A 223 -13.87 19.32 8.06
C MET A 223 -14.99 19.42 7.02
N PRO A 224 -15.87 20.44 7.01
CA PRO A 224 -16.84 20.59 5.93
C PRO A 224 -16.18 20.66 4.55
N ARG A 225 -15.04 21.35 4.43
CA ARG A 225 -14.27 21.38 3.19
C ARG A 225 -13.63 20.02 2.91
N VAL A 226 -12.99 19.40 3.89
CA VAL A 226 -12.39 18.06 3.73
C VAL A 226 -13.42 17.06 3.20
N ARG A 227 -14.60 16.99 3.80
CA ARG A 227 -15.69 16.09 3.38
C ARG A 227 -16.15 16.37 1.95
N ALA A 228 -16.33 17.63 1.57
CA ALA A 228 -16.70 17.99 0.20
C ALA A 228 -15.64 17.57 -0.84
N GLU A 229 -14.35 17.69 -0.50
CA GLU A 229 -13.25 17.25 -1.35
C GLU A 229 -13.23 15.72 -1.50
N VAL A 230 -13.46 15.00 -0.39
CA VAL A 230 -13.58 13.54 -0.36
C VAL A 230 -14.73 13.07 -1.24
N GLU A 231 -15.94 13.61 -1.04
CA GLU A 231 -17.11 13.28 -1.85
C GLU A 231 -16.86 13.51 -3.34
N ARG A 232 -16.22 14.63 -3.70
CA ARG A 232 -15.89 14.93 -5.10
C ARG A 232 -14.91 13.90 -5.68
N MET A 233 -13.87 13.53 -4.94
CA MET A 233 -12.86 12.58 -5.41
C MET A 233 -13.40 11.16 -5.52
N LEU A 234 -14.22 10.74 -4.56
CA LEU A 234 -14.92 9.45 -4.62
C LEU A 234 -15.88 9.39 -5.80
N ALA A 235 -16.64 10.47 -6.06
CA ALA A 235 -17.52 10.54 -7.23
C ALA A 235 -16.75 10.49 -8.56
N ALA A 236 -15.51 10.98 -8.60
CA ALA A 236 -14.66 10.90 -9.77
C ALA A 236 -14.04 9.50 -9.98
N GLY A 237 -13.72 8.79 -8.89
CA GLY A 237 -13.15 7.44 -8.92
C GLY A 237 -11.79 7.35 -9.62
N ARG A 238 -11.02 8.45 -9.61
CA ARG A 238 -9.71 8.55 -10.25
C ARG A 238 -8.92 9.75 -9.73
N PRO A 239 -7.58 9.77 -9.90
CA PRO A 239 -6.78 10.96 -9.61
C PRO A 239 -7.30 12.20 -10.36
N LEU A 240 -7.46 13.29 -9.61
CA LEU A 240 -7.85 14.60 -10.14
C LEU A 240 -6.65 15.54 -10.07
N LEU A 241 -6.45 16.38 -11.07
CA LEU A 241 -5.51 17.49 -10.93
C LEU A 241 -6.11 18.53 -9.97
N LYS A 242 -5.30 19.12 -9.10
CA LYS A 242 -5.73 20.28 -8.32
C LYS A 242 -6.18 21.37 -9.29
N SER A 243 -7.45 21.74 -9.24
CA SER A 243 -7.94 22.93 -9.93
C SER A 243 -7.25 24.15 -9.32
N GLN A 244 -6.63 24.99 -10.17
CA GLN A 244 -6.01 26.26 -9.75
C GLN A 244 -7.01 27.19 -9.07
#